data_AF-A0AAF0E6J3-F1
#
_entry.id   AF-A0AAF0E6J3-F1
#
_cell.length_a   1.000
_cell.length_b   1.000
_cell.length_c   1.000
_cell.angle_alpha   90.00
_cell.angle_beta   90.00
_cell.angle_gamma   90.00
#
_symmetry.space_group_name_H-M   'P 1'
#
loop_
_entity.id
_entity.type
_entity.pdbx_description
1 polymer ?
#
loop_
_entity_poly.entity_id
_entity_poly.type
_entity_poly.pdbx_seq_one_letter_code
_entity_poly.pdbx_strand_id
1 'polypeptide(L)'
;MMALKSMAPAFRAVQRMPTRALSMSSVRLQQVETSASKLPKGSVVPGNQVDPQLGDYPAMPYENQQFRPYSRQWWDTQDRRNYGETVHEEDDVLNMWSPDAYKVPGSLALRHFLTAAGAIALFSYGVYLTVPEPPMLRKSFPRDGLAAELGGPQAAARAEGADEE
;
A
#
# COMPACT_ATOMS: atom_id res chain seq x y z
N MET A 1 -66.24 -6.52 -61.52
CA MET A 1 -64.93 -6.24 -62.13
C MET A 1 -64.11 -5.43 -61.14
N MET A 2 -63.20 -6.07 -60.39
CA MET A 2 -61.99 -5.49 -59.79
C MET A 2 -61.38 -6.54 -58.84
N ALA A 3 -60.36 -7.24 -59.34
CA ALA A 3 -59.46 -8.03 -58.53
C ALA A 3 -58.46 -7.08 -57.86
N LEU A 4 -58.34 -7.17 -56.53
CA LEU A 4 -57.27 -6.53 -55.78
C LEU A 4 -56.36 -7.60 -55.18
N LYS A 5 -55.09 -7.25 -55.20
CA LYS A 5 -53.91 -8.09 -55.29
C LYS A 5 -53.15 -8.03 -53.97
N SER A 6 -52.57 -9.18 -53.58
CA SER A 6 -51.36 -9.32 -52.77
C SER A 6 -51.42 -8.90 -51.30
N MET A 7 -50.98 -9.81 -50.42
CA MET A 7 -49.90 -9.55 -49.44
C MET A 7 -49.45 -10.87 -48.83
N ALA A 8 -48.23 -11.30 -49.15
CA ALA A 8 -47.52 -12.35 -48.43
C ALA A 8 -46.69 -11.71 -47.29
N PRO A 9 -46.62 -12.31 -46.09
CA PRO A 9 -45.84 -11.74 -45.00
C PRO A 9 -44.35 -12.08 -45.13
N ALA A 10 -43.50 -11.04 -45.09
CA ALA A 10 -42.05 -11.16 -45.01
C ALA A 10 -41.63 -11.55 -43.59
N PHE A 11 -41.03 -12.73 -43.41
CA PHE A 11 -40.39 -13.13 -42.17
C PHE A 11 -39.07 -12.36 -41.98
N ARG A 12 -39.00 -11.50 -40.94
CA ARG A 12 -37.74 -10.88 -40.49
C ARG A 12 -36.92 -11.92 -39.73
N ALA A 13 -35.82 -12.38 -40.30
CA ALA A 13 -34.81 -13.17 -39.60
C ALA A 13 -33.99 -12.25 -38.65
N VAL A 14 -34.14 -12.43 -37.34
CA VAL A 14 -33.30 -11.79 -36.32
C VAL A 14 -32.02 -12.61 -36.18
N GLN A 15 -30.92 -12.14 -36.76
CA GLN A 15 -29.59 -12.70 -36.51
C GLN A 15 -29.10 -12.22 -35.13
N ARG A 16 -29.00 -13.14 -34.18
CA ARG A 16 -28.34 -12.90 -32.87
C ARG A 16 -26.83 -12.79 -33.11
N MET A 17 -26.24 -11.64 -32.79
CA MET A 17 -24.79 -11.46 -32.83
C MET A 17 -24.12 -12.24 -31.69
N PRO A 18 -22.97 -12.91 -31.93
CA PRO A 18 -22.22 -13.58 -30.87
C PRO A 18 -21.43 -12.54 -30.05
N THR A 19 -21.70 -12.46 -28.75
CA THR A 19 -20.90 -11.67 -27.80
C THR A 19 -19.51 -12.29 -27.70
N ARG A 20 -18.51 -11.66 -28.35
CA ARG A 20 -17.11 -12.02 -28.20
C ARG A 20 -16.66 -11.75 -26.76
N ALA A 21 -16.21 -12.81 -26.10
CA ALA A 21 -15.54 -12.76 -24.81
C ALA A 21 -14.30 -11.86 -24.89
N LEU A 22 -14.23 -10.82 -24.05
CA LEU A 22 -13.02 -10.03 -23.89
C LEU A 22 -12.05 -10.79 -22.99
N SER A 23 -10.88 -11.04 -23.57
CA SER A 23 -9.73 -11.76 -23.01
C SER A 23 -9.19 -11.07 -21.76
N MET A 24 -9.04 -11.84 -20.68
CA MET A 24 -8.34 -11.43 -19.46
C MET A 24 -6.84 -11.24 -19.78
N SER A 25 -6.32 -10.05 -19.52
CA SER A 25 -4.90 -9.71 -19.61
C SER A 25 -4.08 -10.56 -18.64
N SER A 26 -3.24 -11.46 -19.16
CA SER A 26 -2.23 -12.16 -18.37
C SER A 26 -0.99 -11.28 -18.21
N VAL A 27 -0.74 -10.81 -16.99
CA VAL A 27 0.54 -10.21 -16.61
C VAL A 27 1.59 -11.33 -16.62
N ARG A 28 2.42 -11.37 -17.66
CA ARG A 28 3.56 -12.29 -17.73
C ARG A 28 4.64 -11.76 -16.78
N LEU A 29 4.68 -12.31 -15.56
CA LEU A 29 5.78 -12.11 -14.62
C LEU A 29 7.02 -12.78 -15.24
N GLN A 30 7.90 -11.97 -15.80
CA GLN A 30 9.18 -12.43 -16.33
C GLN A 30 10.07 -12.71 -15.12
N GLN A 31 10.06 -13.96 -14.65
CA GLN A 31 10.96 -14.43 -13.60
C GLN A 31 12.38 -14.39 -14.16
N VAL A 32 13.11 -13.31 -13.88
CA VAL A 32 14.56 -13.25 -14.11
C VAL A 32 15.16 -14.13 -13.03
N GLU A 33 15.36 -15.41 -13.34
CA GLU A 33 16.19 -16.29 -12.52
C GLU A 33 17.64 -15.82 -12.69
N THR A 34 18.07 -14.88 -11.86
CA THR A 34 19.50 -14.68 -11.63
C THR A 34 20.00 -15.96 -10.97
N SER A 35 20.62 -16.81 -11.79
CA SER A 35 21.19 -18.09 -11.41
C SER A 35 22.36 -17.86 -10.45
N ALA A 36 22.03 -17.62 -9.17
CA ALA A 36 23.00 -17.47 -8.08
C ALA A 36 23.83 -18.76 -7.84
N SER A 37 23.40 -19.89 -8.42
CA SER A 37 24.04 -21.20 -8.22
C SER A 37 25.31 -21.44 -9.05
N LYS A 38 25.78 -20.47 -9.85
CA LYS A 38 26.98 -20.61 -10.70
C LYS A 38 28.18 -19.76 -10.28
N LEU A 39 28.12 -19.09 -9.12
CA LEU A 39 29.27 -18.34 -8.62
C LEU A 39 30.14 -19.25 -7.73
N PRO A 40 31.47 -19.35 -7.96
CA PRO A 40 32.34 -20.09 -7.07
C PRO A 40 32.22 -19.52 -5.65
N LYS A 41 32.17 -20.40 -4.63
CA LYS A 41 32.15 -19.96 -3.22
C LYS A 41 33.39 -19.10 -2.97
N GLY A 42 33.19 -17.79 -2.83
CA GLY A 42 34.25 -16.78 -2.73
C GLY A 42 34.36 -15.79 -3.91
N SER A 43 33.51 -15.84 -4.95
CA SER A 43 33.54 -14.80 -5.99
C SER A 43 32.66 -13.61 -5.65
N VAL A 44 33.33 -12.46 -5.56
CA VAL A 44 32.77 -11.10 -5.54
C VAL A 44 31.61 -10.97 -6.51
N VAL A 45 30.42 -10.65 -5.99
CA VAL A 45 29.30 -10.17 -6.80
C VAL A 45 29.66 -8.74 -7.24
N PRO A 46 29.80 -8.46 -8.55
CA PRO A 46 30.20 -7.14 -9.03
C PRO A 46 29.05 -6.16 -8.81
N GLY A 47 29.11 -5.41 -7.70
CA GLY A 47 28.11 -4.40 -7.33
C GLY A 47 28.32 -3.80 -5.93
N ASN A 48 28.87 -4.55 -4.98
CA ASN A 48 29.21 -4.04 -3.65
C ASN A 48 30.68 -3.62 -3.63
N GLN A 49 30.96 -2.36 -3.28
CA GLN A 49 32.32 -1.98 -2.89
C GLN A 49 32.66 -2.77 -1.63
N VAL A 50 33.75 -3.52 -1.65
CA VAL A 50 34.24 -4.22 -0.45
C VAL A 50 34.56 -3.14 0.58
N ASP A 51 33.98 -3.26 1.78
CA ASP A 51 34.25 -2.31 2.86
C ASP A 51 35.76 -2.24 3.10
N PRO A 52 36.40 -1.05 2.94
CA PRO A 52 37.81 -0.88 3.21
C PRO A 52 38.23 -1.27 4.64
N GLN A 53 37.28 -1.25 5.60
CA GLN A 53 37.54 -1.62 7.00
C GLN A 53 37.44 -3.14 7.26
N LEU A 54 37.04 -3.94 6.26
CA LEU A 54 36.81 -5.37 6.39
C LEU A 54 38.10 -6.19 6.63
N GLY A 55 39.25 -5.68 6.18
CA GLY A 55 40.54 -6.36 6.30
C GLY A 55 40.57 -7.72 5.59
N ASP A 56 40.95 -8.78 6.32
CA ASP A 56 41.02 -10.16 5.81
C ASP A 56 39.70 -10.95 5.96
N TYR A 57 38.64 -10.32 6.48
CA TYR A 57 37.35 -10.98 6.63
C TYR A 57 36.70 -11.20 5.25
N PRO A 58 36.06 -12.37 4.97
CA PRO A 58 35.46 -12.62 3.68
C PRO A 58 34.25 -11.71 3.43
N ALA A 59 34.25 -11.00 2.29
CA ALA A 59 33.12 -10.20 1.85
C ALA A 59 31.96 -11.11 1.41
N MET A 60 30.86 -11.06 2.16
CA MET A 60 29.69 -11.89 1.89
C MET A 60 28.58 -11.10 1.17
N PRO A 61 27.62 -11.80 0.51
CA PRO A 61 26.50 -11.11 -0.11
C PRO A 61 25.60 -10.48 0.95
N TYR A 62 25.20 -9.23 0.71
CA TYR A 62 24.28 -8.48 1.56
C TYR A 62 22.85 -9.01 1.41
N GLU A 63 22.54 -10.12 2.10
CA GLU A 63 21.24 -10.79 2.08
C GLU A 63 20.74 -11.02 3.50
N ASN A 64 19.53 -10.55 3.80
CA ASN A 64 18.91 -10.77 5.11
C ASN A 64 18.55 -12.26 5.30
N GLN A 65 18.88 -12.80 6.47
CA GLN A 65 18.64 -14.20 6.85
C GLN A 65 17.14 -14.58 6.79
N GLN A 66 16.24 -13.61 6.93
CA GLN A 66 14.80 -13.81 6.81
C GLN A 66 14.38 -14.37 5.43
N PHE A 67 15.13 -14.09 4.37
CA PHE A 67 14.82 -14.61 3.04
C PHE A 67 15.28 -16.05 2.83
N ARG A 68 16.09 -16.62 3.74
CA ARG A 68 16.48 -18.03 3.67
C ARG A 68 15.25 -18.93 3.84
N PRO A 69 15.13 -20.03 3.08
CA PRO A 69 14.00 -20.94 3.23
C PRO A 69 13.99 -21.55 4.65
N TYR A 70 12.80 -21.67 5.22
CA TYR A 70 12.63 -22.41 6.46
C TYR A 70 12.93 -23.90 6.22
N SER A 71 13.77 -24.47 7.08
CA SER A 71 14.12 -25.90 7.06
C SER A 71 14.38 -26.39 8.48
N ARG A 72 13.99 -27.62 8.79
CA ARG A 72 14.32 -28.27 10.07
C ARG A 72 15.77 -28.76 10.14
N GLN A 73 16.49 -28.74 9.02
CA GLN A 73 17.88 -29.19 8.93
C GLN A 73 18.87 -28.11 9.36
N TRP A 74 18.43 -26.87 9.57
CA TRP A 74 19.27 -25.83 10.17
C TRP A 74 19.70 -26.27 11.57
N TRP A 75 20.97 -26.03 11.90
CA TRP A 75 21.46 -26.26 13.26
C TRP A 75 20.75 -25.35 14.26
N ASP A 76 20.64 -24.06 13.92
CA ASP A 76 19.74 -23.12 14.57
C ASP A 76 18.53 -22.87 13.66
N THR A 77 17.38 -23.42 14.04
CA THR A 77 16.14 -23.29 13.26
C THR A 77 15.52 -21.90 13.36
N GLN A 78 15.80 -21.16 14.43
CA GLN A 78 15.25 -19.83 14.66
C GLN A 78 15.97 -18.80 13.80
N ASP A 79 17.31 -18.82 13.83
CA ASP A 79 18.14 -17.91 13.04
C ASP A 79 18.41 -18.41 11.61
N ARG A 80 17.95 -19.63 11.27
CA ARG A 80 18.13 -20.27 9.95
C ARG A 80 19.60 -20.36 9.55
N ARG A 81 20.42 -20.86 10.49
CA ARG A 81 21.88 -20.87 10.39
C ARG A 81 22.47 -22.26 10.68
N ASN A 82 23.61 -22.55 10.04
CA ASN A 82 24.40 -23.75 10.33
C ASN A 82 25.59 -23.45 11.25
N TYR A 83 25.97 -24.44 12.07
CA TYR A 83 27.16 -24.33 12.91
C TYR A 83 28.43 -24.20 12.06
N GLY A 84 29.30 -23.26 12.42
CA GLY A 84 30.55 -23.00 11.67
C GLY A 84 30.36 -22.25 10.34
N GLU A 85 29.14 -21.81 10.02
CA GLU A 85 28.90 -20.89 8.90
C GLU A 85 29.49 -19.51 9.22
N THR A 86 30.18 -18.93 8.24
CA THR A 86 30.70 -17.55 8.29
C THR A 86 29.54 -16.57 8.43
N VAL A 87 29.77 -15.50 9.19
CA VAL A 87 28.76 -14.49 9.58
C VAL A 87 28.95 -13.24 8.76
N HIS A 88 27.89 -12.57 8.32
CA HIS A 88 28.06 -11.33 7.55
C HIS A 88 28.72 -10.26 8.43
N GLU A 89 29.52 -9.39 7.87
CA GLU A 89 30.17 -8.31 8.61
C GLU A 89 29.16 -7.45 9.40
N GLU A 90 28.01 -7.18 8.79
CA GLU A 90 26.85 -6.47 9.34
C GLU A 90 25.70 -7.44 9.73
N ASP A 91 26.01 -8.51 10.46
CA ASP A 91 25.01 -9.51 10.88
C ASP A 91 23.94 -8.95 11.84
N ASP A 92 24.25 -7.89 12.58
CA ASP A 92 23.32 -7.21 13.46
C ASP A 92 22.14 -6.55 12.74
N VAL A 93 22.30 -6.22 11.45
CA VAL A 93 21.27 -5.64 10.57
C VAL A 93 20.62 -6.71 9.68
N LEU A 94 21.33 -7.81 9.40
CA LEU A 94 20.89 -8.85 8.47
C LEU A 94 20.33 -10.11 9.15
N ASN A 95 20.43 -10.23 10.48
CA ASN A 95 19.91 -11.38 11.22
C ASN A 95 18.37 -11.42 11.28
N MET A 96 17.84 -12.54 11.79
CA MET A 96 16.40 -12.75 11.98
C MET A 96 15.76 -11.79 13.00
N TRP A 97 16.56 -11.23 13.90
CA TRP A 97 16.12 -10.34 14.98
C TRP A 97 16.12 -8.86 14.59
N SER A 98 16.62 -8.57 13.39
CA SER A 98 16.65 -7.24 12.80
C SER A 98 15.24 -6.80 12.38
N PRO A 99 15.06 -5.50 12.08
CA PRO A 99 13.83 -5.04 11.46
C PRO A 99 13.49 -5.86 10.20
N ASP A 100 12.21 -6.15 10.05
CA ASP A 100 11.64 -6.99 9.00
C ASP A 100 12.01 -6.50 7.58
N ALA A 101 12.51 -7.40 6.73
CA ALA A 101 12.96 -7.06 5.39
C ALA A 101 11.86 -7.34 4.35
N TYR A 102 11.46 -6.29 3.63
CA TYR A 102 10.42 -6.39 2.60
C TYR A 102 11.00 -6.59 1.20
N LYS A 103 10.35 -7.47 0.41
CA LYS A 103 10.68 -7.67 -1.02
C LYS A 103 10.26 -6.49 -1.91
N VAL A 104 9.35 -5.65 -1.41
CA VAL A 104 8.86 -4.47 -2.14
C VAL A 104 9.86 -3.33 -1.96
N PRO A 105 10.28 -2.66 -3.05
CA PRO A 105 11.19 -1.52 -2.92
C PRO A 105 10.53 -0.40 -2.10
N GLY A 106 11.28 0.15 -1.14
CA GLY A 106 10.75 1.14 -0.19
C GLY A 106 10.16 2.40 -0.86
N SER A 107 10.71 2.83 -1.99
CA SER A 107 10.18 3.96 -2.75
C SER A 107 8.78 3.72 -3.32
N LEU A 108 8.46 2.49 -3.75
CA LEU A 108 7.11 2.14 -4.21
C LEU A 108 6.14 2.06 -3.04
N ALA A 109 6.55 1.43 -1.93
CA ALA A 109 5.73 1.36 -0.72
C ALA A 109 5.36 2.76 -0.21
N LEU A 110 6.35 3.67 -0.16
CA LEU A 110 6.14 5.06 0.23
C LEU A 110 5.21 5.80 -0.71
N ARG A 111 5.37 5.63 -2.04
CA ARG A 111 4.48 6.25 -3.04
C ARG A 111 3.04 5.79 -2.86
N HIS A 112 2.80 4.50 -2.68
CA HIS A 112 1.44 3.98 -2.45
C HIS A 112 0.85 4.50 -1.14
N PHE A 113 1.63 4.53 -0.07
CA PHE A 113 1.20 5.07 1.22
C PHE A 113 0.81 6.54 1.13
N LEU A 114 1.67 7.38 0.54
CA LEU A 114 1.40 8.80 0.35
C LEU A 114 0.22 9.06 -0.59
N THR A 115 0.06 8.24 -1.62
CA THR A 115 -1.09 8.35 -2.54
C THR A 115 -2.38 8.05 -1.81
N ALA A 116 -2.43 7.00 -0.99
CA ALA A 116 -3.61 6.63 -0.22
C ALA A 116 -3.94 7.71 0.83
N ALA A 117 -2.95 8.12 1.62
CA ALA A 117 -3.12 9.17 2.62
C ALA A 117 -3.54 10.51 1.98
N GLY A 118 -2.91 10.88 0.87
CA GLY A 118 -3.23 12.08 0.10
C GLY A 118 -4.64 12.03 -0.48
N ALA A 119 -5.08 10.90 -1.02
CA ALA A 119 -6.44 10.74 -1.54
C ALA A 119 -7.49 10.93 -0.45
N ILE A 120 -7.27 10.35 0.74
CA ILE A 120 -8.15 10.51 1.89
C ILE A 120 -8.18 11.97 2.35
N ALA A 121 -7.02 12.62 2.47
CA ALA A 121 -6.92 14.01 2.90
C ALA A 121 -7.55 14.99 1.90
N LEU A 122 -7.34 14.80 0.60
CA LEU A 122 -7.97 15.62 -0.44
C LEU A 122 -9.48 15.42 -0.47
N PHE A 123 -9.95 14.19 -0.30
CA PHE A 123 -11.38 13.91 -0.24
C PHE A 123 -12.03 14.55 0.99
N SER A 124 -11.43 14.39 2.17
CA SER A 124 -11.97 14.99 3.40
C SER A 124 -11.96 16.53 3.33
N TYR A 125 -10.91 17.12 2.77
CA TYR A 125 -10.84 18.55 2.53
C TYR A 125 -11.89 19.04 1.52
N GLY A 126 -12.08 18.30 0.43
CA GLY A 126 -13.14 18.58 -0.55
C GLY A 126 -14.52 18.54 0.09
N VAL A 127 -14.80 17.52 0.91
CA VAL A 127 -16.05 17.44 1.69
C VAL A 127 -16.19 18.67 2.57
N TYR A 128 -15.17 19.00 3.38
CA TYR A 128 -15.18 20.15 4.28
C TYR A 128 -15.57 21.47 3.60
N LEU A 129 -15.04 21.74 2.40
CA LEU A 129 -15.38 22.95 1.63
C LEU A 129 -16.80 22.96 1.06
N THR A 130 -17.39 21.79 0.86
CA THR A 130 -18.72 21.63 0.24
C THR A 130 -19.84 21.44 1.26
N VAL A 131 -19.53 21.32 2.55
CA VAL A 131 -20.56 21.18 3.60
C VAL A 131 -21.39 22.45 3.65
N PRO A 132 -22.71 22.38 3.40
CA PRO A 132 -23.59 23.54 3.56
C PRO A 132 -23.72 23.91 5.03
N GLU A 133 -24.00 25.18 5.30
CA GLU A 133 -24.31 25.62 6.65
C GLU A 133 -25.53 24.85 7.20
N PRO A 134 -25.46 24.29 8.42
CA PRO A 134 -26.58 23.57 8.98
C PRO A 134 -27.80 24.49 9.10
N PRO A 135 -29.00 24.07 8.67
CA PRO A 135 -30.21 24.90 8.69
C PRO A 135 -30.82 25.03 10.10
N MET A 136 -29.98 25.02 11.13
CA MET A 136 -30.37 25.16 12.52
C MET A 136 -29.49 26.20 13.19
N LEU A 137 -30.11 27.05 14.02
CA LEU A 137 -29.38 27.93 14.88
C LEU A 137 -28.53 27.10 15.85
N ARG A 138 -27.28 27.52 16.07
CA ARG A 138 -26.44 26.88 17.09
C ARG A 138 -27.08 27.10 18.46
N LYS A 139 -26.98 26.11 19.34
CA LYS A 139 -27.51 26.19 20.70
C LYS A 139 -26.84 27.35 21.46
N SER A 140 -27.63 28.32 21.89
CA SER A 140 -27.23 29.40 22.80
C SER A 140 -27.57 29.05 24.24
N PHE A 141 -26.91 29.72 25.17
CA PHE A 141 -27.02 29.48 26.59
C PHE A 141 -27.20 30.80 27.36
N PRO A 142 -28.12 30.85 28.35
CA PRO A 142 -28.38 32.06 29.14
C PRO A 142 -27.22 32.35 30.11
N ARG A 143 -27.22 33.55 30.73
CA ARG A 143 -26.21 33.96 31.73
C ARG A 143 -24.78 33.96 31.17
N ASP A 144 -24.58 34.67 30.06
CA ASP A 144 -23.29 34.83 29.39
C ASP A 144 -22.60 33.48 29.11
N GLY A 145 -23.34 32.56 28.46
CA GLY A 145 -22.78 31.28 28.09
C GLY A 145 -22.51 30.33 29.26
N LEU A 146 -23.25 30.43 30.37
CA LEU A 146 -23.00 29.61 31.57
C LEU A 146 -21.58 29.81 32.16
N ALA A 147 -20.95 30.97 31.97
CA ALA A 147 -19.56 31.23 32.40
C ALA A 147 -19.32 30.88 33.89
N ALA A 148 -20.27 31.19 34.78
CA ALA A 148 -20.14 30.88 36.20
C ALA A 148 -20.17 29.37 36.51
N GLU A 149 -20.87 28.58 35.71
CA GLU A 149 -21.01 27.13 35.91
C GLU A 149 -19.88 26.34 35.25
N LEU A 150 -19.31 26.87 34.16
CA LEU A 150 -18.26 26.22 33.37
C LEU A 150 -16.83 26.58 33.81
N GLY A 151 -16.67 27.33 34.89
CA GLY A 151 -15.35 27.65 35.46
C GLY A 151 -14.76 28.99 35.01
N GLY A 152 -15.59 29.91 34.52
CA GLY A 152 -15.23 31.28 34.18
C GLY A 152 -15.44 31.62 32.70
N PRO A 153 -15.17 32.87 32.31
CA PRO A 153 -15.41 33.38 30.96
C PRO A 153 -14.59 32.66 29.87
N GLN A 154 -13.47 32.03 30.24
CA GLN A 154 -12.60 31.30 29.30
C GLN A 154 -13.20 29.96 28.84
N ALA A 155 -14.13 29.40 29.62
CA ALA A 155 -14.79 28.13 29.34
C ALA A 155 -16.29 28.32 29.03
N ALA A 156 -16.74 29.56 28.89
CA ALA A 156 -18.12 29.89 28.60
C ALA A 156 -18.55 29.29 27.25
N ALA A 157 -19.77 28.75 27.23
CA ALA A 157 -20.46 28.34 26.02
C ALA A 157 -20.96 29.58 25.25
N ARG A 158 -21.60 29.36 24.10
CA ARG A 158 -22.16 30.46 23.29
C ARG A 158 -23.30 31.18 24.03
N ALA A 159 -23.18 32.50 24.22
CA ALA A 159 -24.21 33.34 24.83
C ALA A 159 -25.38 33.63 23.86
N GLU A 160 -26.54 34.00 24.41
CA GLU A 160 -27.69 34.50 23.63
C GLU A 160 -27.38 35.89 23.04
N GLY A 161 -27.72 36.13 21.77
CA GLY A 161 -27.53 37.42 21.09
C GLY A 161 -26.15 37.64 20.43
N ALA A 162 -25.23 36.67 20.51
CA ALA A 162 -23.87 36.79 19.96
C ALA A 162 -23.79 36.88 18.41
N ASP A 163 -24.92 36.81 17.70
CA ASP A 163 -25.00 36.92 16.23
C ASP A 163 -25.57 38.26 15.74
N GLU A 164 -26.01 39.13 16.67
CA GLU A 164 -26.63 40.43 16.38
C GLU A 164 -25.64 41.61 16.45
N GLU A 165 -24.37 41.33 16.79
CA GLU A 165 -23.26 42.29 16.90
C GLU A 165 -22.22 42.04 15.80
#